data_AF-A0A9D5V290-F1
#
_entry.id   AF-A0A9D5V290-F1
#
_cell.length_a   1.000
_cell.length_b   1.000
_cell.length_c   1.000
_cell.angle_alpha   90.00
_cell.angle_beta   90.00
_cell.angle_gamma   90.00
#
_symmetry.space_group_name_H-M   'P 1'
#
loop_
_entity.id
_entity.type
_entity.pdbx_description
1 polymer ?
#
loop_
_entity_poly.entity_id
_entity_poly.type
_entity_poly.pdbx_seq_one_letter_code
_entity_poly.pdbx_strand_id
1 'polypeptide(L)'
;MEETRNALAALDAKDKDKALTALAGSIGKLEMMLARNPSLALAPVEVKTVVHDTFAVTDSIKPSIEYAIKALKNGEVQKARRILSYLASEISIQTSCLPLATYPHAIKAVVPLVDANRFLDAKMALQTVLGTLVVTQEKVSPLPVLRCRAMLKEAESLASNTARSDNEEKRLQELLEGAKKSMEMAELLGYGRRKVDYKDLFDQLKEVEQKVSGRKGGKNIFDEFTTTFRKLFDRKSSDPEKSVGEKVT
;
A
#
# COMPACT_ATOMS: atom_id res chain seq x y z
N MET A 1 -10.60 -3.94 -19.79
CA MET A 1 -10.50 -2.50 -19.44
C MET A 1 -10.29 -1.62 -20.66
N GLU A 2 -9.31 -1.91 -21.51
CA GLU A 2 -9.06 -1.13 -22.72
C GLU A 2 -10.28 -1.02 -23.64
N GLU A 3 -10.95 -2.14 -23.93
CA GLU A 3 -12.18 -2.14 -24.75
C GLU A 3 -13.30 -1.27 -24.17
N THR A 4 -13.45 -1.27 -22.84
CA THR A 4 -14.44 -0.42 -22.16
C THR A 4 -14.09 1.07 -22.29
N ARG A 5 -12.80 1.42 -22.31
CA ARG A 5 -12.33 2.81 -22.57
C ARG A 5 -12.49 3.19 -24.04
N ASN A 6 -12.22 2.27 -24.96
CA ASN A 6 -12.45 2.47 -26.40
C ASN A 6 -13.93 2.71 -26.68
N ALA A 7 -14.82 1.95 -26.04
CA ALA A 7 -16.26 2.18 -26.11
C ALA A 7 -16.64 3.59 -25.63
N LEU A 8 -16.10 4.06 -24.49
CA LEU A 8 -16.34 5.44 -24.04
C LEU A 8 -15.89 6.49 -25.06
N ALA A 9 -14.69 6.34 -25.62
CA ALA A 9 -14.18 7.25 -26.64
C ALA A 9 -15.05 7.26 -27.91
N ALA A 10 -15.55 6.08 -28.32
CA ALA A 10 -16.45 5.95 -29.46
C ALA A 10 -17.83 6.58 -29.18
N LEU A 11 -18.37 6.43 -27.96
CA LEU A 11 -19.61 7.10 -27.54
C LEU A 11 -19.46 8.62 -27.54
N ASP A 12 -18.30 9.14 -27.13
CA ASP A 12 -17.99 10.58 -27.21
C ASP A 12 -17.92 11.08 -28.66
N ALA A 13 -17.35 10.27 -29.56
CA ALA A 13 -17.34 10.54 -30.99
C ALA A 13 -18.68 10.27 -31.68
N LYS A 14 -19.70 9.76 -30.96
CA LYS A 14 -20.99 9.27 -31.50
C LYS A 14 -20.83 8.22 -32.59
N ASP A 15 -19.75 7.45 -32.54
CA ASP A 15 -19.44 6.37 -33.46
C ASP A 15 -20.07 5.06 -32.96
N LYS A 16 -21.30 4.80 -33.41
CA LYS A 16 -22.11 3.65 -33.00
C LYS A 16 -21.40 2.31 -33.24
N ASP A 17 -20.86 2.11 -34.43
CA ASP A 17 -20.28 0.83 -34.84
C ASP A 17 -19.02 0.52 -34.04
N LYS A 18 -18.15 1.51 -33.81
CA LYS A 18 -16.98 1.34 -32.95
C LYS A 18 -17.38 1.10 -31.49
N ALA A 19 -18.39 1.81 -30.99
CA ALA A 19 -18.87 1.61 -29.62
C ALA A 19 -19.39 0.18 -29.42
N LEU A 20 -20.25 -0.31 -30.32
CA LEU A 20 -20.78 -1.68 -30.26
C LEU A 20 -19.68 -2.74 -30.41
N THR A 21 -18.73 -2.53 -31.33
CA THR A 21 -17.60 -3.44 -31.52
C THR A 21 -16.75 -3.56 -30.25
N ALA A 22 -16.43 -2.42 -29.62
CA ALA A 22 -15.66 -2.40 -28.38
C ALA A 22 -16.42 -3.03 -27.21
N LEU A 23 -17.72 -2.76 -27.07
CA LEU A 23 -18.57 -3.40 -26.05
C LEU A 23 -18.63 -4.93 -26.24
N ALA A 24 -18.82 -5.40 -27.47
CA ALA A 24 -18.84 -6.82 -27.80
C ALA A 24 -17.49 -7.49 -27.49
N GLY A 25 -16.38 -6.85 -27.86
CA GLY A 25 -15.03 -7.32 -27.52
C GLY A 25 -14.80 -7.41 -26.01
N SER A 26 -15.30 -6.43 -25.24
CA SER A 26 -15.23 -6.45 -23.78
C SER A 26 -16.05 -7.60 -23.19
N ILE A 27 -17.29 -7.80 -23.63
CA ILE A 27 -18.17 -8.88 -23.16
C ILE A 27 -17.55 -10.24 -23.48
N GLY A 28 -17.12 -10.47 -24.72
CA GLY A 28 -16.54 -11.75 -25.13
C GLY A 28 -15.33 -12.15 -24.30
N LYS A 29 -14.42 -11.21 -24.02
CA LYS A 29 -13.25 -11.46 -23.15
C LYS A 29 -13.66 -11.85 -21.74
N LEU A 30 -14.67 -11.19 -21.15
CA LEU A 30 -15.16 -11.48 -19.80
C LEU A 30 -15.88 -12.83 -19.71
N GLU A 31 -16.71 -13.15 -20.69
CA GLU A 31 -17.41 -14.44 -20.76
C GLU A 31 -16.42 -15.59 -20.93
N MET A 32 -15.37 -15.41 -21.74
CA MET A 32 -14.29 -16.41 -21.85
C MET A 32 -13.56 -16.63 -20.51
N MET A 33 -13.33 -15.57 -19.74
CA MET A 33 -12.71 -15.69 -18.40
C MET A 33 -13.62 -16.46 -17.44
N LEU A 34 -14.91 -16.14 -17.40
CA LEU A 34 -15.91 -16.86 -16.60
C LEU A 34 -16.04 -18.32 -17.02
N ALA A 35 -16.07 -18.61 -18.31
CA ALA A 35 -16.15 -19.98 -18.82
C ALA A 35 -14.94 -20.83 -18.40
N ARG A 36 -13.73 -20.23 -18.38
CA ARG A 36 -12.50 -20.91 -17.93
C ARG A 36 -12.43 -21.07 -16.42
N ASN A 37 -13.02 -20.15 -15.67
CA ASN A 37 -13.02 -20.19 -14.21
C ASN A 37 -14.36 -19.68 -13.65
N PRO A 38 -15.39 -20.55 -13.59
CA PRO A 38 -16.75 -20.15 -13.21
C PRO A 38 -16.90 -19.65 -11.77
N SER A 39 -15.97 -20.03 -10.88
CA SER A 39 -15.97 -19.60 -9.47
C SER A 39 -15.18 -18.29 -9.26
N LEU A 40 -14.60 -17.70 -10.30
CA LEU A 40 -13.84 -16.46 -10.19
C LEU A 40 -14.78 -15.27 -9.96
N ALA A 41 -14.91 -14.84 -8.71
CA ALA A 41 -15.75 -13.71 -8.35
C ALA A 41 -15.16 -12.36 -8.80
N LEU A 42 -13.83 -12.23 -8.72
CA LEU A 42 -13.09 -10.98 -8.91
C LEU A 42 -11.91 -11.19 -9.85
N ALA A 43 -11.80 -10.35 -10.88
CA ALA A 43 -10.66 -10.35 -11.79
C ALA A 43 -9.80 -9.09 -11.58
N PRO A 44 -8.53 -9.23 -11.14
CA PRO A 44 -7.59 -8.10 -11.09
C PRO A 44 -7.38 -7.50 -12.47
N VAL A 45 -7.50 -6.18 -12.60
CA VAL A 45 -7.35 -5.50 -13.89
C VAL A 45 -6.42 -4.30 -13.86
N GLU A 46 -6.12 -3.78 -12.68
CA GLU A 46 -5.24 -2.64 -12.52
C GLU A 46 -4.49 -2.75 -11.20
N VAL A 47 -3.20 -2.45 -11.25
CA VAL A 47 -2.34 -2.31 -10.07
C VAL A 47 -1.81 -0.89 -10.09
N LYS A 48 -2.07 -0.15 -9.02
CA LYS A 48 -1.59 1.22 -8.82
C LYS A 48 -0.66 1.26 -7.62
N THR A 49 0.50 1.85 -7.81
CA THR A 49 1.43 2.16 -6.71
C THR A 49 1.27 3.64 -6.35
N VAL A 50 1.01 3.91 -5.09
CA VAL A 50 0.93 5.26 -4.53
C VAL A 50 2.00 5.39 -3.46
N VAL A 51 2.81 6.44 -3.56
CA VAL A 51 3.82 6.76 -2.55
C VAL A 51 3.33 7.95 -1.75
N HIS A 52 3.14 7.73 -0.46
CA HIS A 52 2.92 8.78 0.52
C HIS A 52 4.21 8.96 1.29
N ASP A 53 4.84 10.12 1.20
CA ASP A 53 6.09 10.37 1.92
C ASP A 53 6.00 11.63 2.77
N THR A 54 5.92 11.41 4.08
CA THR A 54 6.04 12.46 5.08
C THR A 54 7.52 12.76 5.34
N PHE A 55 8.00 13.91 4.87
CA PHE A 55 9.33 14.46 5.21
C PHE A 55 9.32 15.30 6.49
N ALA A 56 8.41 14.99 7.43
CA ALA A 56 8.31 15.72 8.68
C ALA A 56 9.43 15.27 9.63
N VAL A 57 10.12 16.22 10.27
CA VAL A 57 11.03 15.92 11.38
C VAL A 57 10.21 15.20 12.46
N THR A 58 10.74 14.11 13.02
CA THR A 58 10.10 13.28 14.06
C THR A 58 9.43 14.10 15.16
N ASP A 59 10.00 15.24 15.52
CA ASP A 59 9.52 16.17 16.55
C ASP A 59 8.13 16.76 16.26
N SER A 60 7.73 16.82 14.99
CA SER A 60 6.43 17.34 14.56
C SER A 60 5.35 16.26 14.40
N ILE A 61 5.74 14.97 14.35
CA ILE A 61 4.82 13.84 14.17
C ILE A 61 3.94 13.68 15.40
N LYS A 62 4.55 13.60 16.59
CA LYS A 62 3.82 13.38 17.84
C LYS A 62 2.80 14.49 18.16
N PRO A 63 3.14 15.79 18.08
CA PRO A 63 2.16 16.86 18.24
C PRO A 63 1.01 16.80 17.23
N SER A 64 1.30 16.41 15.99
CA SER A 64 0.28 16.25 14.94
C SER A 64 -0.71 15.13 15.27
N ILE A 65 -0.21 14.00 15.77
CA ILE A 65 -1.05 12.89 16.25
C ILE A 65 -1.93 13.35 17.41
N GLU A 66 -1.36 14.01 18.42
CA GLU A 66 -2.11 14.52 19.57
C GLU A 66 -3.20 15.52 19.16
N TYR A 67 -2.90 16.39 18.20
CA TYR A 67 -3.86 17.34 17.66
C TYR A 67 -4.99 16.66 16.87
N ALA A 68 -4.68 15.64 16.07
CA ALA A 68 -5.69 14.83 15.38
C ALA A 68 -6.60 14.10 16.38
N ILE A 69 -6.04 13.52 17.44
CA ILE A 69 -6.82 12.86 18.51
C ILE A 69 -7.74 13.86 19.21
N LYS A 70 -7.24 15.06 19.54
CA LYS A 70 -8.05 16.12 20.17
C LYS A 70 -9.20 16.56 19.25
N ALA A 71 -8.93 16.74 17.95
CA ALA A 71 -9.95 17.08 16.97
C ALA A 71 -11.04 15.98 16.91
N LEU A 72 -10.66 14.71 16.88
CA LEU A 72 -11.62 13.59 16.90
C LEU A 72 -12.45 13.55 18.17
N LYS A 73 -11.83 13.75 19.35
CA LYS A 73 -12.56 13.82 20.64
C LYS A 73 -13.60 14.93 20.69
N ASN A 74 -13.37 16.02 19.94
CA ASN A 74 -14.30 17.14 19.82
C ASN A 74 -15.32 16.98 18.68
N GLY A 75 -15.33 15.85 17.96
CA GLY A 75 -16.20 15.64 16.80
C GLY A 75 -15.77 16.38 15.53
N GLU A 76 -14.59 17.01 15.52
CA GLU A 76 -14.04 17.78 14.39
C GLU A 76 -13.44 16.85 13.31
N VAL A 77 -14.23 15.95 12.74
CA VAL A 77 -13.77 14.87 11.83
C VAL A 77 -13.00 15.39 10.62
N GLN A 78 -13.46 16.47 9.99
CA GLN A 78 -12.80 17.02 8.79
C GLN A 78 -11.43 17.61 9.08
N LYS A 79 -11.25 18.16 10.29
CA LYS A 79 -9.97 18.71 10.75
C LYS A 79 -8.99 17.59 11.05
N ALA A 80 -9.43 16.56 11.78
CA ALA A 80 -8.65 15.36 12.04
C ALA A 80 -8.18 14.70 10.74
N ARG A 81 -9.09 14.52 9.77
CA ARG A 81 -8.77 13.94 8.45
C ARG A 81 -7.64 14.69 7.75
N ARG A 82 -7.69 16.03 7.74
CA ARG A 82 -6.66 16.86 7.10
C ARG A 82 -5.29 16.70 7.79
N ILE A 83 -5.25 16.55 9.11
CA ILE A 83 -4.00 16.35 9.84
C ILE A 83 -3.42 14.97 9.51
N LEU A 84 -4.26 13.93 9.60
CA LEU A 84 -3.87 12.54 9.34
C LEU A 84 -3.39 12.32 7.90
N SER A 85 -3.91 13.07 6.92
CA SER A 85 -3.46 12.94 5.52
C SER A 85 -1.98 13.29 5.30
N TYR A 86 -1.33 13.98 6.24
CA TYR A 86 0.09 14.30 6.18
C TYR A 86 0.98 13.34 6.98
N LEU A 87 0.42 12.36 7.68
CA LEU A 87 1.17 11.43 8.54
C LEU A 87 1.48 10.08 7.87
N ALA A 88 1.00 9.84 6.65
CA ALA A 88 1.30 8.61 5.93
C ALA A 88 2.72 8.63 5.33
N SER A 89 3.56 7.68 5.75
CA SER A 89 4.90 7.44 5.17
C SER A 89 5.00 5.99 4.72
N GLU A 90 4.51 5.72 3.52
CA GLU A 90 4.28 4.37 3.00
C GLU A 90 4.19 4.32 1.48
N ILE A 91 4.42 3.11 0.96
CA ILE A 91 4.06 2.72 -0.40
C ILE A 91 2.79 1.88 -0.30
N SER A 92 1.69 2.36 -0.86
CA SER A 92 0.45 1.60 -1.01
C SER A 92 0.36 1.02 -2.42
N ILE A 93 0.18 -0.30 -2.49
CA ILE A 93 -0.09 -1.02 -3.74
C ILE A 93 -1.57 -1.40 -3.72
N GLN A 94 -2.34 -0.76 -4.59
CA GLN A 94 -3.78 -0.96 -4.73
C GLN A 94 -4.06 -1.82 -5.95
N THR A 95 -4.80 -2.91 -5.75
CA THR A 95 -5.29 -3.75 -6.85
C THR A 95 -6.79 -3.55 -7.01
N SER A 96 -7.19 -3.04 -8.17
CA SER A 96 -8.58 -2.90 -8.56
C SER A 96 -9.03 -4.15 -9.31
N CYS A 97 -10.19 -4.66 -8.91
CA CYS A 97 -10.79 -5.88 -9.43
C CYS A 97 -12.16 -5.61 -10.06
N LEU A 98 -12.43 -6.33 -11.15
CA LEU A 98 -13.75 -6.41 -11.78
C LEU A 98 -14.61 -7.46 -11.08
N PRO A 99 -15.84 -7.12 -10.64
CA PRO A 99 -16.80 -8.11 -10.16
C PRO A 99 -17.41 -8.89 -11.34
N LEU A 100 -16.92 -10.10 -11.60
CA LEU A 100 -17.30 -10.85 -12.81
C LEU A 100 -18.76 -11.32 -12.82
N ALA A 101 -19.40 -11.44 -11.65
CA ALA A 101 -20.82 -11.81 -11.58
C ALA A 101 -21.74 -10.74 -12.19
N THR A 102 -21.43 -9.46 -11.98
CA THR A 102 -22.32 -8.34 -12.31
C THR A 102 -21.82 -7.51 -13.48
N TYR A 103 -20.50 -7.37 -13.63
CA TYR A 103 -19.89 -6.48 -14.62
C TYR A 103 -20.24 -6.82 -16.09
N PRO A 104 -20.22 -8.09 -16.54
CA PRO A 104 -20.64 -8.44 -17.91
C PRO A 104 -22.10 -8.09 -18.19
N HIS A 105 -22.99 -8.37 -17.24
CA HIS A 105 -24.41 -8.02 -17.32
C HIS A 105 -24.61 -6.51 -17.43
N ALA A 106 -23.85 -5.75 -16.66
CA ALA A 106 -23.92 -4.29 -16.66
C ALA A 106 -23.43 -3.69 -17.99
N ILE A 107 -22.39 -4.26 -18.63
CA ILE A 107 -21.97 -3.86 -19.98
C ILE A 107 -23.05 -4.19 -21.02
N LYS A 108 -23.65 -5.40 -20.96
CA LYS A 108 -24.74 -5.80 -21.87
C LYS A 108 -25.92 -4.83 -21.82
N ALA A 109 -26.24 -4.31 -20.64
CA ALA A 109 -27.33 -3.34 -20.45
C ALA A 109 -27.08 -1.98 -21.13
N VAL A 110 -25.83 -1.65 -21.50
CA VAL A 110 -25.50 -0.42 -22.24
C VAL A 110 -25.83 -0.54 -23.73
N VAL A 111 -25.78 -1.74 -24.29
CA VAL A 111 -25.95 -1.99 -25.74
C VAL A 111 -27.25 -1.39 -26.31
N PRO A 112 -28.44 -1.59 -25.70
CA PRO A 112 -29.68 -1.02 -26.22
C PRO A 112 -29.68 0.52 -26.28
N LEU A 113 -28.94 1.19 -25.38
CA LEU A 113 -28.83 2.65 -25.39
C LEU A 113 -28.00 3.13 -26.59
N VAL A 114 -26.92 2.41 -26.90
CA VAL A 114 -26.10 2.67 -28.10
C VAL A 114 -26.92 2.42 -29.36
N ASP A 115 -27.71 1.34 -29.37
CA ASP A 115 -28.56 1.01 -30.51
C ASP A 115 -29.60 2.08 -30.82
N ALA A 116 -30.19 2.66 -29.77
CA ALA A 116 -31.13 3.76 -29.84
C ALA A 116 -30.47 5.14 -30.07
N ASN A 117 -29.16 5.20 -30.36
CA ASN A 117 -28.38 6.44 -30.50
C ASN A 117 -28.41 7.37 -29.26
N ARG A 118 -28.72 6.82 -28.07
CA ARG A 118 -28.73 7.53 -26.79
C ARG A 118 -27.31 7.56 -26.21
N PHE A 119 -26.37 8.16 -26.93
CA PHE A 119 -24.95 8.10 -26.62
C PHE A 119 -24.58 8.68 -25.25
N LEU A 120 -25.23 9.77 -24.83
CA LEU A 120 -25.00 10.36 -23.51
C LEU A 120 -25.42 9.41 -22.38
N ASP A 121 -26.61 8.81 -22.50
CA ASP A 121 -27.12 7.85 -21.51
C ASP A 121 -26.25 6.58 -21.49
N ALA A 122 -25.84 6.10 -22.68
CA ALA A 122 -24.92 4.96 -22.79
C ALA A 122 -23.58 5.26 -22.12
N LYS A 123 -23.03 6.46 -22.32
CA LYS A 123 -21.79 6.91 -21.69
C LYS A 123 -21.93 6.94 -20.17
N MET A 124 -22.99 7.56 -19.66
CA MET A 124 -23.25 7.63 -18.22
C MET A 124 -23.38 6.23 -17.62
N ALA A 125 -24.17 5.35 -18.25
CA ALA A 125 -24.32 3.97 -17.81
C ALA A 125 -22.97 3.23 -17.80
N LEU A 126 -22.17 3.35 -18.87
CA LEU A 126 -20.86 2.71 -18.94
C LEU A 126 -19.86 3.26 -17.92
N GLN A 127 -19.93 4.56 -17.61
CA GLN A 127 -19.14 5.17 -16.53
C GLN A 127 -19.57 4.66 -15.16
N THR A 128 -20.87 4.48 -14.92
CA THR A 128 -21.36 3.83 -13.69
C THR A 128 -20.81 2.40 -13.58
N VAL A 129 -20.77 1.65 -14.68
CA VAL A 129 -20.17 0.30 -14.71
C VAL A 129 -18.69 0.35 -14.32
N LEU A 130 -17.90 1.27 -14.87
CA LEU A 130 -16.49 1.44 -14.47
C LEU A 130 -16.34 1.84 -12.99
N GLY A 131 -17.32 2.56 -12.43
CA GLY A 131 -17.36 2.90 -11.02
C GLY A 131 -17.61 1.71 -10.08
N THR A 132 -17.96 0.53 -10.60
CA THR A 132 -18.15 -0.70 -9.81
C THR A 132 -16.86 -1.47 -9.53
N LEU A 133 -15.72 -0.99 -10.04
CA LEU A 133 -14.41 -1.55 -9.70
C LEU A 133 -14.19 -1.54 -8.20
N VAL A 134 -13.79 -2.68 -7.66
CA VAL A 134 -13.54 -2.84 -6.22
C VAL A 134 -12.04 -2.84 -5.99
N VAL A 135 -11.55 -1.95 -5.13
CA VAL A 135 -10.19 -2.08 -4.59
C VAL A 135 -10.24 -3.15 -3.52
N THR A 136 -9.74 -4.35 -3.84
CA THR A 136 -9.87 -5.52 -2.96
C THR A 136 -8.59 -5.81 -2.20
N GLN A 137 -7.47 -5.27 -2.65
CA GLN A 137 -6.18 -5.45 -2.01
C GLN A 137 -5.46 -4.11 -1.94
N GLU A 138 -5.22 -3.67 -0.72
CA GLU A 138 -4.31 -2.59 -0.41
C GLU A 138 -3.15 -3.18 0.38
N LYS A 139 -1.98 -3.24 -0.26
CA LYS A 139 -0.75 -3.67 0.41
C LYS A 139 0.07 -2.43 0.76
N VAL A 140 0.17 -2.17 2.06
CA VAL A 140 0.95 -1.06 2.60
C VAL A 140 2.36 -1.53 2.98
N SER A 141 3.38 -0.86 2.45
CA SER A 141 4.78 -1.06 2.80
C SER A 141 5.31 0.22 3.46
N PRO A 142 5.53 0.23 4.79
CA PRO A 142 5.93 1.46 5.49
C PRO A 142 7.33 1.93 5.05
N LEU A 143 7.45 3.17 4.61
CA LEU A 143 8.72 3.74 4.17
C LEU A 143 9.78 3.78 5.30
N PRO A 144 9.45 4.13 6.55
CA PRO A 144 10.46 4.13 7.63
C PRO A 144 11.03 2.73 7.89
N VAL A 145 10.23 1.67 7.74
CA VAL A 145 10.68 0.27 7.84
C VAL A 145 11.63 -0.08 6.69
N LEU A 146 11.31 0.33 5.46
CA LEU A 146 12.16 0.10 4.30
C LEU A 146 13.50 0.86 4.40
N ARG A 147 13.48 2.11 4.89
CA ARG A 147 14.69 2.92 5.14
C ARG A 147 15.58 2.27 6.20
N CYS A 148 14.99 1.86 7.32
CA CYS A 148 15.70 1.13 8.38
C CYS A 148 16.40 -0.12 7.81
N ARG A 149 15.68 -0.94 7.03
CA ARG A 149 16.25 -2.14 6.39
C ARG A 149 17.41 -1.82 5.46
N ALA A 150 17.28 -0.77 4.64
CA ALA A 150 18.35 -0.36 3.72
C ALA A 150 19.60 0.10 4.49
N MET A 151 19.43 0.92 5.53
CA MET A 151 20.51 1.41 6.38
C MET A 151 21.24 0.28 7.10
N LEU A 152 20.49 -0.69 7.65
CA LEU A 152 21.07 -1.82 8.37
C LEU A 152 21.85 -2.77 7.45
N LYS A 153 21.38 -2.98 6.22
CA LYS A 153 22.11 -3.77 5.23
C LYS A 153 23.47 -3.14 4.87
N GLU A 154 23.50 -1.82 4.73
CA GLU A 154 24.75 -1.08 4.52
C GLU A 154 25.65 -1.15 5.77
N ALA A 155 25.06 -0.98 6.96
CA ALA A 155 25.77 -1.07 8.23
C ALA A 155 26.41 -2.45 8.44
N GLU A 156 25.71 -3.54 8.11
CA GLU A 156 26.22 -4.90 8.18
C GLU A 156 27.44 -5.12 7.26
N SER A 157 27.39 -4.57 6.04
CA SER A 157 28.51 -4.61 5.11
C SER A 157 29.75 -3.91 5.66
N LEU A 158 29.59 -2.75 6.31
CA LEU A 158 30.68 -2.01 6.93
C LEU A 158 31.19 -2.70 8.21
N ALA A 159 30.28 -3.25 9.02
CA ALA A 159 30.62 -3.94 10.26
C ALA A 159 31.40 -5.24 10.04
N SER A 160 31.24 -5.86 8.86
CA SER A 160 32.00 -7.05 8.45
C SER A 160 33.48 -6.76 8.19
N ASN A 161 33.86 -5.49 7.96
CA ASN A 161 35.25 -5.07 7.78
C ASN A 161 35.83 -4.52 9.09
N THR A 162 36.68 -5.30 9.76
CA THR A 162 37.36 -4.88 11.00
C THR A 162 38.53 -3.92 10.78
N ALA A 163 39.01 -3.79 9.53
CA ALA A 163 40.07 -2.85 9.12
C ALA A 163 39.49 -1.55 8.52
N ARG A 164 38.27 -1.18 8.91
CA ARG A 164 37.57 -0.01 8.40
C ARG A 164 38.24 1.31 8.81
N SER A 165 38.24 2.25 7.87
CA SER A 165 38.73 3.62 8.03
C SER A 165 37.85 4.44 8.98
N ASP A 166 38.35 5.61 9.40
CA ASP A 166 37.58 6.54 10.25
C ASP A 166 36.31 7.06 9.56
N ASN A 167 36.34 7.18 8.23
CA ASN A 167 35.16 7.59 7.46
C ASN A 167 34.11 6.49 7.42
N GLU A 168 34.53 5.23 7.28
CA GLU A 168 33.63 4.07 7.33
C GLU A 168 33.06 3.85 8.74
N GLU A 169 33.85 4.09 9.79
CA GLU A 169 33.38 4.08 11.18
C GLU A 169 32.30 5.14 11.42
N LYS A 170 32.53 6.38 10.98
CA LYS A 170 31.53 7.46 11.08
C LYS A 170 30.27 7.11 10.30
N ARG A 171 30.42 6.60 9.08
CA ARG A 171 29.30 6.18 8.24
C ARG A 171 28.47 5.08 8.90
N LEU A 172 29.13 4.09 9.51
CA LEU A 172 28.45 3.03 10.27
C LEU A 172 27.60 3.61 11.41
N GLN A 173 28.15 4.55 12.18
CA GLN A 173 27.42 5.21 13.27
C GLN A 173 26.21 6.01 12.76
N GLU A 174 26.38 6.75 11.67
CA GLU A 174 25.28 7.49 11.02
C GLU A 174 24.16 6.56 10.53
N LEU A 175 24.51 5.39 9.98
CA LEU A 175 23.54 4.40 9.50
C LEU A 175 22.74 3.78 10.65
N LEU A 176 23.39 3.45 11.76
CA LEU A 176 22.72 2.89 12.94
C LEU A 176 21.78 3.92 13.57
N GLU A 177 22.23 5.16 13.73
CA GLU A 177 21.41 6.26 14.24
C GLU A 177 20.23 6.57 13.29
N GLY A 178 20.47 6.56 11.98
CA GLY A 178 19.43 6.72 10.97
C GLY A 178 18.41 5.58 10.99
N ALA A 179 18.86 4.34 11.18
CA ALA A 179 17.99 3.18 11.29
C ALA A 179 17.11 3.26 12.53
N LYS A 180 17.68 3.70 13.67
CA LYS A 180 16.96 3.94 14.92
C LYS A 180 15.87 5.00 14.74
N LYS A 181 16.20 6.18 14.20
CA LYS A 181 15.22 7.25 13.90
C LYS A 181 14.11 6.78 12.98
N SER A 182 14.45 5.97 11.97
CA SER A 182 13.46 5.40 11.06
C SER A 182 12.52 4.42 11.78
N MET A 183 13.01 3.64 12.75
CA MET A 183 12.15 2.79 13.57
C MET A 183 11.27 3.59 14.54
N GLU A 184 11.81 4.64 15.17
CA GLU A 184 11.02 5.54 16.03
C GLU A 184 9.88 6.18 15.24
N MET A 185 10.16 6.63 14.02
CA MET A 185 9.13 7.12 13.10
C MET A 185 8.10 6.04 12.77
N ALA A 186 8.53 4.80 12.51
CA ALA A 186 7.61 3.68 12.25
C ALA A 186 6.68 3.41 13.45
N GLU A 187 7.23 3.43 14.67
CA GLU A 187 6.45 3.23 15.90
C GLU A 187 5.44 4.37 16.11
N LEU A 188 5.87 5.63 15.98
CA LEU A 188 5.02 6.80 16.15
C LEU A 188 3.85 6.80 15.17
N LEU A 189 4.10 6.41 13.91
CA LEU A 189 3.07 6.33 12.87
C LEU A 189 2.20 5.06 12.97
N GLY A 190 2.48 4.17 13.92
CA GLY A 190 1.65 2.99 14.18
C GLY A 190 1.85 1.86 13.16
N TYR A 191 3.00 1.77 12.50
CA TYR A 191 3.27 0.75 11.48
C TYR A 191 3.63 -0.63 12.02
N GLY A 192 3.73 -0.80 13.34
CA GLY A 192 3.90 -2.11 13.97
C GLY A 192 2.71 -2.50 14.85
N ARG A 193 2.68 -3.78 15.24
CA ARG A 193 1.51 -4.39 15.85
C ARG A 193 1.38 -4.10 17.35
N ARG A 194 2.50 -3.88 18.04
CA ARG A 194 2.57 -3.70 19.50
C ARG A 194 3.77 -2.84 19.88
N LYS A 195 3.63 -2.00 20.90
CA LYS A 195 4.76 -1.28 21.53
C LYS A 195 5.84 -2.22 22.05
N VAL A 196 5.44 -3.42 22.51
CA VAL A 196 6.36 -4.44 23.02
C VAL A 196 7.26 -4.96 21.90
N ASP A 197 6.73 -5.16 20.69
CA ASP A 197 7.50 -5.68 19.55
C ASP A 197 8.60 -4.68 19.11
N TYR A 198 8.37 -3.38 19.27
CA TYR A 198 9.38 -2.35 19.01
C TYR A 198 10.45 -2.29 20.08
N LYS A 199 10.09 -2.48 21.36
CA LYS A 199 11.05 -2.47 22.46
C LYS A 199 12.15 -3.50 22.24
N ASP A 200 11.78 -4.74 21.90
CA ASP A 200 12.75 -5.81 21.65
C ASP A 200 13.67 -5.47 20.46
N LEU A 201 13.14 -4.83 19.41
CA LEU A 201 13.93 -4.37 18.26
C LEU A 201 14.91 -3.25 18.65
N PHE A 202 14.49 -2.29 19.48
CA PHE A 202 15.38 -1.24 19.97
C PHE A 202 16.48 -1.79 20.87
N ASP A 203 16.16 -2.73 21.75
CA ASP A 203 17.13 -3.39 22.61
C ASP A 203 18.15 -4.18 21.77
N GLN A 204 17.69 -4.94 20.77
CA GLN A 204 18.57 -5.64 19.82
C GLN A 204 19.45 -4.69 19.01
N LEU A 205 18.91 -3.54 18.56
CA LEU A 205 19.70 -2.55 17.83
C LEU A 205 20.80 -1.94 18.72
N LYS A 206 20.50 -1.68 20.00
CA LYS A 206 21.49 -1.20 20.97
C LYS A 206 22.59 -2.23 21.22
N GLU A 207 22.25 -3.53 21.26
CA GLU A 207 23.26 -4.58 21.32
C GLU A 207 24.15 -4.61 20.08
N VAL A 208 23.57 -4.44 18.89
CA VAL A 208 24.32 -4.34 17.64
C VAL A 208 25.30 -3.17 17.70
N GLU A 209 24.85 -1.98 18.11
CA GLU A 209 25.71 -0.79 18.31
C GLU A 209 26.89 -1.08 19.25
N GLN A 210 26.64 -1.76 20.37
CA GLN A 210 27.69 -2.16 21.31
C GLN A 210 28.66 -3.16 20.70
N LYS A 211 28.17 -4.18 19.99
CA LYS A 211 28.99 -5.22 19.34
C LYS A 211 29.87 -4.68 18.22
N VAL A 212 29.40 -3.65 17.51
CA VAL A 212 30.19 -3.00 16.45
C VAL A 212 31.08 -1.86 16.96
N SER A 213 30.89 -1.40 18.21
CA SER A 213 31.67 -0.29 18.75
C SER A 213 33.18 -0.58 18.82
N GLY A 214 34.01 0.44 18.56
CA GLY A 214 35.46 0.34 18.69
C GLY A 214 36.13 -0.56 17.64
N ARG A 215 35.60 -0.57 16.40
CA ARG A 215 36.05 -1.43 15.29
C ARG A 215 35.95 -2.93 15.54
N LYS A 216 35.20 -3.32 16.58
CA LYS A 216 34.77 -4.70 16.76
C LYS A 216 33.74 -5.01 15.67
N GLY A 217 33.78 -6.22 15.16
CA GLY A 217 33.06 -6.61 13.97
C GLY A 217 33.10 -8.11 13.80
N GLY A 218 32.18 -8.61 12.99
CA GLY A 218 31.99 -10.04 12.82
C GLY A 218 30.81 -10.31 11.89
N LYS A 219 30.85 -11.45 11.22
CA LYS A 219 29.70 -11.94 10.49
C LYS A 219 28.57 -12.24 11.48
N ASN A 220 27.33 -12.03 11.06
CA ASN A 220 26.12 -12.41 11.79
C ASN A 220 25.76 -11.54 13.01
N ILE A 221 26.38 -10.37 13.19
CA ILE A 221 26.00 -9.44 14.28
C ILE A 221 24.54 -8.98 14.14
N PHE A 222 24.05 -8.87 12.91
CA PHE A 222 22.72 -8.36 12.57
C PHE A 222 21.66 -9.46 12.40
N ASP A 223 22.02 -10.74 12.49
CA ASP A 223 21.14 -11.87 12.13
C ASP A 223 19.90 -11.95 13.02
N GLU A 224 20.09 -11.77 14.32
CA GLU A 224 19.01 -11.82 15.30
C GLU A 224 18.01 -10.69 15.07
N PHE A 225 18.53 -9.46 14.96
CA PHE A 225 17.72 -8.28 14.64
C PHE A 225 16.96 -8.49 13.32
N THR A 226 17.64 -8.91 12.25
CA THR A 226 17.05 -9.10 10.92
C THR A 226 15.95 -10.16 10.95
N THR A 227 16.14 -11.22 11.74
CA THR A 227 15.14 -12.26 11.94
C THR A 227 13.89 -11.72 12.64
N THR A 228 14.05 -10.97 13.73
CA THR A 228 12.95 -10.34 14.46
C THR A 228 12.23 -9.32 13.59
N PHE A 229 12.98 -8.47 12.91
CA PHE A 229 12.48 -7.44 11.99
C PHE A 229 11.64 -8.03 10.87
N ARG A 230 12.13 -9.11 10.24
CA ARG A 230 11.40 -9.83 9.20
C ARG A 230 10.11 -10.45 9.74
N LYS A 231 10.13 -11.05 10.93
CA LYS A 231 8.92 -11.62 11.55
C LYS A 231 7.84 -10.56 11.79
N LEU A 232 8.24 -9.34 12.18
CA LEU A 232 7.31 -8.26 12.46
C LEU A 232 6.69 -7.68 11.17
N PHE A 233 7.54 -7.37 10.19
CA PHE A 233 7.15 -6.56 9.01
C PHE A 233 6.93 -7.34 7.70
N ASP A 234 7.52 -8.53 7.53
CA ASP A 234 7.40 -9.29 6.26
C ASP A 234 6.37 -10.42 6.33
N ARG A 235 5.75 -10.65 7.50
CA ARG A 235 4.66 -11.62 7.60
C ARG A 235 3.51 -11.13 6.72
N LYS A 236 3.21 -11.89 5.65
CA LYS A 236 2.06 -11.69 4.75
C LYS A 236 0.87 -11.25 5.60
N SER A 237 0.21 -10.17 5.20
CA SER A 237 -1.15 -9.85 5.61
C SER A 237 -2.09 -10.96 5.14
N SER A 238 -2.01 -12.13 5.77
CA SER A 238 -3.08 -13.12 5.77
C SER A 238 -4.07 -12.66 6.84
N ASP A 239 -5.01 -11.81 6.42
CA ASP A 239 -6.45 -11.93 6.71
C ASP A 239 -7.13 -10.57 6.49
N PRO A 240 -7.85 -10.39 5.37
CA PRO A 240 -8.87 -9.35 5.25
C PRO A 240 -10.17 -9.70 6.01
N GLU A 241 -10.25 -10.81 6.75
CA GLU A 241 -11.53 -11.43 7.14
C GLU A 241 -11.86 -11.49 8.64
N LYS A 242 -11.14 -10.78 9.54
CA LYS A 242 -11.55 -10.73 10.96
C LYS A 242 -11.44 -9.35 11.58
N SER A 243 -12.33 -8.43 11.19
CA SER A 243 -12.70 -7.29 12.06
C SER A 243 -14.10 -6.73 11.87
N VAL A 244 -14.96 -7.34 11.05
CA VAL A 244 -16.40 -7.00 11.02
C VAL A 244 -17.21 -8.24 11.34
N GLY A 245 -17.37 -8.51 12.63
CA GLY A 245 -18.14 -9.66 13.07
C GLY A 245 -17.90 -10.05 14.52
N GLU A 246 -18.03 -9.12 15.47
CA GLU A 246 -18.45 -9.52 16.81
C GLU A 246 -19.14 -8.40 17.57
N LYS A 247 -20.38 -8.70 17.97
CA LYS A 247 -21.27 -8.01 18.91
C LYS A 247 -22.08 -6.82 18.41
N VAL A 248 -23.11 -7.14 17.63
CA VAL A 248 -24.46 -6.65 17.93
C VAL A 248 -25.33 -7.86 18.24
N THR A 249 -25.52 -8.14 19.51
CA THR A 249 -26.68 -8.79 20.13
C THR A 249 -26.61 -8.54 21.62
#